data_AF-A0A1F5AWC6-F1
#
_entry.id   AF-A0A1F5AWC6-F1
#
_cell.length_a   1.000
_cell.length_b   1.000
_cell.length_c   1.000
_cell.angle_alpha   90.00
_cell.angle_beta   90.00
_cell.angle_gamma   90.00
#
_symmetry.space_group_name_H-M   'P 1'
#
loop_
_entity.id
_entity.type
_entity.pdbx_description
1 polymer ?
#
loop_
_entity_poly.entity_id
_entity_poly.type
_entity_poly.pdbx_seq_one_letter_code
_entity_poly.pdbx_strand_id
1 'polypeptide(L)'
;MIFPTIIHVSIEVFASIPYQVREASYSLGATKYETVRHVVLRKGAQGFLASVVLGLSRAFGETMAVLMVVGNIPKVPKSVFDGAATLPTLIANNYGEMMTIPQYDSALMLSALVLMLVVLFFNVLARFILTRVERRAE
;
A
#
# COMPACT_ATOMS: atom_id res chain seq x y z
N MET A 1 -8.42 -3.66 -3.36
CA MET A 1 -8.79 -3.58 -1.92
C MET A 1 -8.07 -2.49 -1.13
N ILE A 2 -7.33 -1.57 -1.76
CA ILE A 2 -6.61 -0.49 -1.06
C ILE A 2 -7.53 0.52 -0.37
N PHE A 3 -8.54 1.02 -1.08
CA PHE A 3 -9.39 2.11 -0.61
C PHE A 3 -10.23 1.74 0.64
N PRO A 4 -10.90 0.57 0.68
CA PRO A 4 -11.62 0.14 1.89
C PRO A 4 -10.71 -0.04 3.11
N THR A 5 -9.48 -0.54 2.91
CA THR A 5 -8.51 -0.71 4.00
C THR A 5 -8.11 0.65 4.59
N ILE A 6 -7.78 1.62 3.73
CA ILE A 6 -7.42 2.97 4.19
C ILE A 6 -8.58 3.60 4.95
N ILE A 7 -9.82 3.50 4.43
CA ILE A 7 -11.00 4.05 5.10
C ILE A 7 -11.20 3.42 6.48
N HIS A 8 -11.18 2.10 6.57
CA HIS A 8 -11.49 1.40 7.81
C HIS A 8 -10.51 1.77 8.93
N VAL A 9 -9.21 1.72 8.63
CA VAL A 9 -8.16 2.10 9.59
C VAL A 9 -8.24 3.59 9.93
N SER A 10 -8.55 4.45 8.95
CA SER A 10 -8.68 5.90 9.22
C SER A 10 -9.86 6.21 10.14
N ILE A 11 -10.99 5.52 9.98
CA ILE A 11 -12.16 5.66 10.87
C ILE A 11 -11.79 5.28 12.30
N GLU A 12 -11.09 4.16 12.48
CA GLU A 12 -10.63 3.69 13.79
C GLU A 12 -9.67 4.69 14.46
N VAL A 13 -8.73 5.24 13.71
CA VAL A 13 -7.83 6.30 14.17
C VAL A 13 -8.61 7.52 14.64
N PHE A 14 -9.57 8.03 13.86
CA PHE A 14 -10.33 9.21 14.25
C PHE A 14 -11.34 8.95 15.38
N ALA A 15 -11.84 7.71 15.50
CA ALA A 15 -12.71 7.27 16.57
C ALA A 15 -11.97 7.10 17.90
N SER A 16 -10.68 6.77 17.88
CA SER A 16 -9.84 6.68 19.08
C SER A 16 -9.59 8.03 19.78
N ILE A 17 -9.83 9.15 19.07
CA ILE A 17 -9.62 10.49 19.61
C ILE A 17 -10.73 10.81 20.64
N PRO A 18 -10.38 11.11 21.91
CA PRO A 18 -11.37 11.38 22.96
C PRO A 18 -12.31 12.53 22.61
N TYR A 19 -13.59 12.40 22.94
CA TYR A 19 -14.61 13.40 22.62
C TYR A 19 -14.36 14.74 23.32
N GLN A 20 -13.76 14.72 24.51
CA GLN A 20 -13.44 15.89 25.33
C GLN A 20 -12.54 16.89 24.58
N VAL A 21 -11.67 16.42 23.68
CA VAL A 21 -10.80 17.29 22.88
C VAL A 21 -11.62 18.10 21.86
N ARG A 22 -12.74 17.53 21.38
CA ARG A 22 -13.67 18.21 20.47
C ARG A 22 -14.52 19.21 21.25
N GLU A 23 -14.99 18.85 22.44
CA GLU A 23 -15.75 19.74 23.32
C GLU A 23 -14.94 20.98 23.73
N ALA A 24 -13.67 20.80 24.11
CA ALA A 24 -12.79 21.92 24.43
C ALA A 24 -12.64 22.91 23.26
N SER A 25 -12.56 22.40 22.02
CA SER A 25 -12.53 23.23 20.81
C SER A 25 -13.85 23.99 20.62
N TYR A 26 -15.00 23.34 20.84
CA TYR A 26 -16.30 24.00 20.76
C TYR A 26 -16.50 25.06 21.85
N SER A 27 -16.01 24.82 23.07
CA SER A 27 -16.07 25.81 24.17
C SER A 27 -15.25 27.07 23.89
N LEU A 28 -14.22 26.97 23.04
CA LEU A 28 -13.44 28.12 22.55
C LEU A 28 -14.14 28.90 21.42
N GLY A 29 -15.37 28.51 21.04
CA GLY A 29 -16.12 29.12 19.95
C GLY A 29 -15.73 28.64 18.55
N ALA A 30 -14.93 27.57 18.45
CA ALA A 30 -14.53 27.03 17.15
C ALA A 30 -15.69 26.34 16.44
N THR A 31 -15.73 26.48 15.11
CA THR A 31 -16.71 25.78 14.26
C THR A 31 -16.39 24.28 14.15
N LYS A 32 -17.36 23.49 13.68
CA LYS A 32 -17.15 22.06 13.35
C LYS A 32 -16.00 21.86 12.37
N TYR A 33 -15.89 22.71 11.35
CA TYR A 33 -14.83 22.62 10.35
C TYR A 33 -13.45 22.92 10.94
N GLU A 34 -13.34 23.97 11.76
CA GLU A 34 -12.07 24.31 12.43
C GLU A 34 -11.63 23.22 13.41
N THR A 35 -12.58 22.64 14.15
CA THR A 35 -12.32 21.52 15.06
C THR A 35 -11.81 20.29 14.30
N VAL A 36 -12.43 19.96 13.17
CA VAL A 36 -11.97 18.85 12.32
C VAL A 36 -10.57 19.14 11.78
N ARG A 37 -10.33 20.31 11.20
CA ARG A 37 -9.07 20.66 10.54
C ARG A 37 -7.90 20.80 11.51
N HIS A 38 -8.09 21.50 12.63
CA HIS A 38 -6.99 21.88 13.53
C HIS A 38 -6.79 20.92 14.70
N VAL A 39 -7.83 20.20 15.11
CA VAL A 39 -7.78 19.29 16.27
C VAL A 39 -7.77 17.84 15.81
N VAL A 40 -8.84 17.39 15.15
CA VAL A 40 -9.03 15.97 14.81
C VAL A 40 -8.01 15.51 13.76
N LEU A 41 -7.89 16.24 12.65
CA LEU A 41 -6.92 15.94 11.59
C LEU A 41 -5.49 16.01 12.10
N ARG A 42 -5.16 17.02 12.91
CA ARG A 42 -3.79 17.19 13.42
C ARG A 42 -3.40 16.10 14.42
N LYS A 43 -4.33 15.71 15.30
CA LYS A 43 -4.11 14.65 16.30
C LYS A 43 -4.09 13.27 15.65
N GLY A 44 -4.95 13.04 14.64
CA GLY A 44 -5.02 11.78 13.88
C GLY A 44 -4.07 11.71 12.68
N ALA A 45 -3.33 12.77 12.34
CA ALA A 45 -2.51 12.84 11.12
C ALA A 45 -1.51 11.68 11.03
N GLN A 46 -0.92 11.32 12.17
CA GLN A 46 0.01 10.21 12.29
C GLN A 46 -0.66 8.87 11.94
N GLY A 47 -1.79 8.54 12.58
CA GLY A 47 -2.52 7.31 12.29
C GLY A 47 -3.12 7.28 10.87
N PHE A 48 -3.52 8.42 10.33
CA PHE A 48 -3.94 8.53 8.93
C PHE A 48 -2.78 8.28 7.96
N LEU A 49 -1.58 8.78 8.25
CA LEU A 49 -0.40 8.49 7.42
C LEU A 49 -0.09 6.98 7.45
N ALA A 50 -0.21 6.37 8.63
CA ALA A 50 -0.03 4.93 8.81
C ALA A 50 -1.06 4.11 8.01
N SER A 51 -2.34 4.52 7.99
CA SER A 51 -3.38 3.84 7.21
C SER A 51 -3.09 3.88 5.70
N VAL A 52 -2.59 5.01 5.19
CA VAL A 52 -2.19 5.16 3.79
C VAL A 52 -1.01 4.25 3.44
N VAL A 53 0.02 4.21 4.30
CA VAL A 53 1.20 3.34 4.10
C VAL A 53 0.81 1.86 4.12
N LEU A 54 -0.08 1.44 5.03
CA LEU A 54 -0.64 0.08 5.05
C LEU A 54 -1.44 -0.23 3.79
N GLY A 55 -2.28 0.70 3.35
CA GLY A 55 -3.05 0.55 2.12
C GLY A 55 -2.15 0.36 0.90
N LEU A 56 -1.12 1.19 0.76
CA LEU A 56 -0.14 1.09 -0.33
C LEU A 56 0.61 -0.25 -0.29
N SER A 57 0.95 -0.74 0.89
CA SER A 57 1.58 -2.07 1.07
C SER A 57 0.68 -3.19 0.56
N ARG A 58 -0.64 -3.07 0.78
CA ARG A 58 -1.62 -4.00 0.21
C ARG A 58 -1.77 -3.88 -1.29
N ALA A 59 -1.65 -2.68 -1.87
CA ALA A 59 -1.71 -2.51 -3.33
C ALA A 59 -0.58 -3.24 -4.05
N PHE A 60 0.61 -3.37 -3.46
CA PHE A 60 1.67 -4.22 -4.03
C PHE A 60 1.26 -5.69 -4.15
N GLY A 61 0.32 -6.16 -3.33
CA GLY A 61 -0.26 -7.50 -3.40
C GLY A 61 -1.40 -7.64 -4.42
N GLU A 62 -1.91 -6.54 -4.99
CA GLU A 62 -2.96 -6.55 -6.03
C GLU A 62 -2.37 -6.88 -7.41
N THR A 63 -1.43 -7.81 -7.47
CA THR A 63 -0.68 -8.19 -8.68
C THR A 63 -1.57 -8.82 -9.75
N MET A 64 -2.62 -9.54 -9.33
CA MET A 64 -3.63 -10.10 -10.25
C MET A 64 -4.47 -9.02 -10.93
N ALA A 65 -4.82 -7.94 -10.22
CA ALA A 65 -5.57 -6.84 -10.83
C ALA A 65 -4.70 -6.13 -11.88
N VAL A 66 -3.42 -5.90 -11.58
CA VAL A 66 -2.47 -5.29 -12.52
C VAL A 66 -2.24 -6.17 -13.74
N LEU A 67 -2.11 -7.49 -13.56
CA LEU A 67 -2.01 -8.47 -14.64
C LEU A 67 -3.14 -8.31 -15.67
N MET A 68 -4.39 -8.20 -15.19
CA MET A 68 -5.57 -8.14 -16.07
C MET A 68 -5.69 -6.81 -16.84
N VAL A 69 -5.11 -5.72 -16.32
CA VAL A 69 -5.28 -4.37 -16.89
C VAL A 69 -4.14 -3.99 -17.84
N VAL A 70 -2.91 -4.45 -17.59
CA VAL A 70 -1.72 -4.02 -18.35
C VAL A 70 -1.57 -4.76 -19.70
N GLY A 71 -2.40 -5.78 -19.94
CA GLY A 71 -2.51 -6.47 -21.23
C GLY A 71 -1.61 -7.71 -21.39
N ASN A 72 -0.72 -7.98 -20.43
CA ASN A 72 0.07 -9.21 -20.36
C ASN A 72 0.91 -9.50 -21.63
N ILE A 73 1.56 -8.47 -22.18
CA ILE A 73 2.41 -8.62 -23.37
C ILE A 73 3.88 -8.64 -22.92
N PRO A 74 4.65 -9.71 -23.16
CA PRO A 74 6.06 -9.82 -22.76
C PRO A 74 6.96 -9.00 -23.70
N LYS A 75 6.73 -7.69 -23.76
CA LYS A 75 7.48 -6.71 -24.53
C LYS A 75 7.92 -5.58 -23.61
N VAL A 76 9.14 -5.08 -23.82
CA VAL A 76 9.60 -3.88 -23.11
C VAL A 76 8.83 -2.68 -23.67
N PRO A 77 8.01 -1.99 -22.85
CA PRO A 77 7.22 -0.86 -23.31
C PRO A 77 8.15 0.30 -23.68
N LYS A 78 7.87 0.99 -24.79
CA LYS A 78 8.61 2.18 -25.23
C LYS A 78 7.83 3.48 -24.97
N SER A 79 6.54 3.35 -24.67
CA SER A 79 5.62 4.44 -24.36
C SER A 79 4.76 4.10 -23.14
N VAL A 80 4.19 5.12 -22.50
CA VAL A 80 3.32 4.98 -21.30
C VAL A 80 2.00 4.26 -21.60
N PHE A 81 1.61 4.22 -22.88
CA PHE A 81 0.40 3.55 -23.36
C PHE A 81 0.67 2.13 -23.90
N ASP A 82 1.93 1.68 -23.94
CA ASP A 82 2.24 0.32 -24.37
C ASP A 82 1.86 -0.69 -23.30
N GLY A 83 1.25 -1.79 -23.72
CA GLY A 83 1.06 -2.95 -22.88
C GLY A 83 2.41 -3.57 -22.48
N ALA A 84 2.47 -4.07 -21.25
CA ALA A 84 3.66 -4.67 -20.67
C ALA A 84 3.30 -5.95 -19.89
N ALA A 85 4.33 -6.72 -19.53
CA ALA A 85 4.19 -7.83 -18.60
C ALA A 85 4.95 -7.47 -17.32
N THR A 86 4.27 -7.56 -16.18
CA THR A 86 4.91 -7.37 -14.87
C THR A 86 5.65 -8.63 -14.46
N LEU A 87 6.64 -8.52 -13.56
CA LEU A 87 7.36 -9.70 -13.05
C LEU A 87 6.44 -10.81 -12.50
N PRO A 88 5.39 -10.52 -11.69
CA PRO A 88 4.45 -11.55 -11.23
C PRO A 88 3.72 -12.25 -12.39
N THR A 89 3.37 -11.47 -13.41
CA THR A 89 2.68 -11.95 -14.61
C THR A 89 3.57 -12.88 -15.44
N LEU A 90 4.83 -12.50 -15.65
CA LEU A 90 5.82 -13.33 -16.34
C LEU A 90 6.05 -14.64 -15.60
N ILE A 91 6.17 -14.59 -14.27
CA ILE A 91 6.32 -15.80 -13.45
C ILE A 91 5.08 -16.69 -13.60
N ALA A 92 3.87 -16.14 -13.42
CA ALA A 92 2.62 -16.92 -13.48
C ALA A 92 2.39 -17.62 -14.82
N ASN A 93 2.68 -16.95 -15.95
CA ASN A 93 2.46 -17.54 -17.27
C ASN A 93 3.52 -18.59 -17.63
N ASN A 94 4.77 -18.36 -17.26
CA ASN A 94 5.89 -19.21 -17.68
C ASN A 94 6.20 -20.34 -16.67
N TYR A 95 5.58 -20.34 -15.49
CA TYR A 95 5.74 -21.40 -14.50
C TYR A 95 5.34 -22.79 -15.04
N GLY A 96 4.32 -22.85 -15.91
CA GLY A 96 3.89 -24.09 -16.55
C GLY A 96 4.83 -24.61 -17.65
N GLU A 97 5.64 -23.74 -18.27
CA GLU A 97 6.54 -24.07 -19.38
C GLU A 97 7.97 -24.43 -18.93
N MET A 98 8.25 -24.32 -17.62
CA MET A 98 9.58 -24.55 -17.00
C MET A 98 10.21 -25.91 -17.34
N MET A 99 9.42 -26.92 -17.70
CA MET A 99 9.93 -28.28 -17.97
C MET A 99 10.64 -28.44 -19.34
N THR A 100 10.66 -27.43 -20.21
CA THR A 100 11.00 -27.64 -21.63
C THR A 100 12.39 -27.12 -22.05
N ILE A 101 13.01 -26.19 -21.31
CA ILE A 101 14.29 -25.54 -21.72
C ILE A 101 15.29 -25.41 -20.54
N PRO A 102 16.50 -26.02 -20.61
CA PRO A 102 17.46 -26.13 -19.48
C PRO A 102 18.11 -24.84 -18.90
N GLN A 103 17.62 -23.64 -19.20
CA GLN A 103 18.13 -22.38 -18.63
C GLN A 103 17.02 -21.42 -18.20
N TYR A 104 15.78 -21.69 -18.62
CA TYR A 104 14.64 -20.81 -18.38
C TYR A 104 14.16 -20.89 -16.93
N ASP A 105 14.25 -22.07 -16.32
CA ASP A 105 13.94 -22.30 -14.91
C ASP A 105 14.82 -21.45 -13.97
N SER A 106 16.14 -21.44 -14.18
CA SER A 106 17.06 -20.63 -13.38
C SER A 106 16.79 -19.13 -13.50
N ALA A 107 16.44 -18.64 -14.71
CA ALA A 107 16.08 -17.24 -14.94
C ALA A 107 14.75 -16.86 -14.27
N LEU A 108 13.75 -17.74 -14.33
CA LEU A 108 12.47 -17.55 -13.66
C LEU A 108 12.63 -17.55 -12.13
N MET A 109 13.42 -18.47 -11.59
CA MET A 109 13.70 -18.55 -10.14
C MET A 109 14.42 -17.29 -9.64
N LEU A 110 15.37 -16.75 -10.42
CA LEU A 110 16.01 -15.47 -10.12
C LEU A 110 14.98 -14.33 -10.14
N SER A 111 14.09 -14.30 -11.13
CA SER A 111 13.04 -13.28 -11.21
C SER A 111 12.07 -13.32 -10.02
N ALA A 112 11.74 -14.52 -9.53
CA ALA A 112 10.92 -14.73 -8.34
C ALA A 112 11.65 -14.26 -7.07
N LEU A 113 12.95 -14.53 -6.94
CA LEU A 113 13.77 -14.02 -5.84
C LEU A 113 13.81 -12.49 -5.83
N VAL A 114 14.03 -11.86 -6.99
CA VAL A 114 14.03 -10.40 -7.13
C VAL A 114 12.69 -9.81 -6.72
N LEU A 115 11.59 -10.39 -7.22
CA LEU A 115 10.24 -9.95 -6.84
C LEU A 115 10.01 -10.09 -5.33
N MET A 116 10.44 -11.21 -4.72
CA MET A 116 10.33 -11.43 -3.29
C MET A 116 11.10 -10.39 -2.49
N LEU A 117 12.34 -10.06 -2.89
CA LEU A 117 13.15 -9.03 -2.23
C LEU A 117 12.50 -7.65 -2.32
N VAL A 118 11.94 -7.28 -3.47
CA VAL A 118 11.24 -6.01 -3.66
C VAL A 118 10.00 -5.93 -2.76
N VAL A 119 9.16 -6.96 -2.76
CA VAL A 119 7.94 -7.00 -1.93
C VAL A 119 8.29 -6.99 -0.44
N LEU A 120 9.32 -7.76 -0.04
CA LEU A 120 9.80 -7.78 1.33
C LEU A 120 10.33 -6.43 1.77
N PHE A 121 11.14 -5.77 0.92
CA PHE A 121 11.68 -4.44 1.19
C PHE A 121 10.57 -3.43 1.46
N PHE A 122 9.56 -3.35 0.59
CA PHE A 122 8.43 -2.43 0.77
C PHE A 122 7.58 -2.79 2.00
N ASN A 123 7.34 -4.09 2.26
CA ASN A 123 6.59 -4.51 3.46
C ASN A 123 7.33 -4.16 4.75
N VAL A 124 8.64 -4.40 4.81
CA VAL A 124 9.48 -4.05 5.97
C VAL A 124 9.53 -2.55 6.15
N LEU A 125 9.71 -1.78 5.06
CA LEU A 125 9.72 -0.32 5.12
C LEU A 125 8.40 0.24 5.63
N ALA A 126 7.28 -0.27 5.11
CA ALA A 126 5.95 0.13 5.56
C ALA A 126 5.72 -0.19 7.04
N ARG A 127 6.11 -1.39 7.47
CA ARG A 127 6.00 -1.80 8.87
C ARG A 127 6.90 -0.99 9.79
N PHE A 128 8.12 -0.68 9.36
CA PHE A 128 9.04 0.18 10.11
C PHE A 128 8.47 1.59 10.28
N ILE A 129 7.93 2.19 9.22
CA ILE A 129 7.25 3.49 9.29
C ILE A 129 6.08 3.43 10.26
N LEU A 130 5.26 2.37 10.20
CA LEU A 130 4.13 2.19 11.10
C LEU A 130 4.54 2.16 12.58
N THR A 131 5.51 1.31 12.93
CA THR A 131 6.00 1.18 14.31
C THR A 131 6.62 2.47 14.83
N ARG A 132 7.24 3.27 13.95
CA ARG A 132 7.77 4.59 14.30
C ARG A 132 6.67 5.61 14.58
N VAL A 133 5.54 5.50 13.90
CA VAL A 133 4.38 6.36 14.09
C VAL A 133 3.66 6.00 15.38
N GLU A 134 3.44 4.72 15.67
CA GLU A 134 2.84 4.25 16.93
C GLU A 134 3.66 4.69 18.16
N ARG A 135 4.98 4.51 18.13
CA ARG A 135 5.88 4.95 19.22
C ARG A 135 5.97 6.46 19.44
N ARG A 136 5.46 7.28 18.52
CA ARG A 136 5.37 8.75 18.69
C ARG A 136 4.01 9.20 19.22
N ALA A 137 3.03 8.32 19.23
CA ALA A 137 1.69 8.57 19.73
C ALA A 137 1.53 8.19 21.22
N GLU A 138 2.41 7.33 21.74
CA GLU A 138 2.70 7.14 23.17
C GLU A 138 3.58 8.27 23.71
#